data_AF-A0A1I3WKM8-F1
#
_entry.id   AF-A0A1I3WKM8-F1
#
_cell.length_a   1.000
_cell.length_b   1.000
_cell.length_c   1.000
_cell.angle_alpha   90.00
_cell.angle_beta   90.00
_cell.angle_gamma   90.00
#
_symmetry.space_group_name_H-M   'P 1'
#
loop_
_entity.id
_entity.type
_entity.pdbx_description
1 polymer ?
#
loop_
_entity_poly.entity_id
_entity_poly.type
_entity_poly.pdbx_seq_one_letter_code
_entity_poly.pdbx_strand_id
1 'polypeptide(L)' 'MLTQHSQVSFYTELYTRIPEDNTLRIIQDHLDFSFINNLLKNSYSLYYGRPSKEPEMMVKLLILKKFY' A
#
# COMPACT_ATOMS: atom_id res chain seq x y z
N MET A 1 25.38 16.36 -3.29
CA MET A 1 24.54 15.17 -3.04
C MET A 1 24.49 14.95 -1.54
N LEU A 2 23.38 15.26 -0.88
CA LEU A 2 23.24 15.08 0.56
C LEU A 2 22.80 13.64 0.83
N THR A 3 23.74 12.77 1.23
CA THR A 3 23.43 11.45 1.77
C THR A 3 22.86 11.63 3.17
N GLN A 4 21.53 11.71 3.27
CA GLN A 4 20.85 11.61 4.55
C GLN A 4 20.97 10.17 5.07
N HIS A 5 21.83 9.95 6.05
CA HIS A 5 21.83 8.72 6.84
C HIS A 5 20.60 8.74 7.75
N SER A 6 19.45 8.32 7.23
CA SER A 6 18.30 7.99 8.06
C SER A 6 18.64 6.74 8.88
N GLN A 7 18.33 6.75 10.17
CA GLN A 7 18.38 5.52 10.97
C GLN A 7 17.37 4.54 10.37
N VAL A 8 17.88 3.50 9.72
CA VAL A 8 17.07 2.47 9.09
C VAL A 8 16.45 1.65 10.22
N SER A 9 15.11 1.66 10.32
CA SER A 9 14.42 0.85 11.34
C SER A 9 14.70 -0.64 11.07
N PHE A 10 14.72 -1.47 12.11
CA PHE A 10 14.88 -2.93 11.97
C PHE A 10 13.92 -3.52 10.92
N TYR A 11 12.69 -3.00 10.86
CA TYR A 11 11.69 -3.42 9.88
C TYR A 11 12.08 -3.12 8.43
N THR A 12 12.81 -2.03 8.19
CA THR A 12 13.27 -1.66 6.83
C THR A 12 14.30 -2.65 6.31
N GLU A 13 15.17 -3.18 7.18
CA GLU A 13 16.14 -4.22 6.82
C GLU A 13 15.48 -5.58 6.56
N LEU A 14 14.28 -5.83 7.07
CA LEU A 14 13.52 -7.02 6.70
C LEU A 14 13.01 -6.96 5.25
N TYR A 15 12.67 -5.76 4.75
CA TYR A 15 12.20 -5.61 3.37
C TYR A 15 13.28 -5.95 2.34
N THR A 16 14.56 -5.73 2.65
CA THR A 16 15.67 -6.11 1.75
C THR A 16 15.86 -7.62 1.64
N ARG A 17 15.27 -8.41 2.55
CA ARG A 17 15.33 -9.88 2.54
C ARG A 17 14.16 -10.52 1.81
N ILE A 18 13.16 -9.74 1.36
CA ILE A 18 12.02 -10.25 0.61
C ILE A 18 12.48 -10.59 -0.82
N PRO A 19 12.30 -11.84 -1.30
CA PRO A 19 12.67 -12.24 -2.65
C PRO A 19 12.04 -11.36 -3.73
N GLU A 20 12.74 -11.16 -4.84
CA GLU A 20 12.26 -10.31 -5.95
C GLU A 20 11.05 -10.91 -6.66
N ASP A 21 10.97 -12.25 -6.69
CA ASP A 21 9.87 -13.02 -7.26
C ASP A 21 8.66 -13.15 -6.31
N ASN A 22 8.69 -12.48 -5.15
CA ASN A 22 7.55 -12.46 -4.24
C ASN A 22 6.35 -11.75 -4.89
N THR A 23 5.20 -12.44 -4.90
CA THR A 23 3.97 -11.94 -5.53
C THR A 23 3.54 -10.55 -5.05
N LEU A 24 3.61 -10.26 -3.75
CA LEU A 24 3.21 -8.95 -3.23
C LEU A 24 4.18 -7.85 -3.63
N ARG A 25 5.49 -8.16 -3.72
CA ARG A 25 6.50 -7.22 -4.21
C ARG A 25 6.28 -6.90 -5.69
N ILE A 26 6.05 -7.91 -6.53
CA ILE A 26 5.71 -7.73 -7.94
C ILE A 26 4.45 -6.85 -8.08
N ILE A 27 3.40 -7.14 -7.31
CA ILE A 27 2.17 -6.33 -7.31
C ILE A 27 2.47 -4.88 -6.94
N GLN A 28 3.25 -4.65 -5.88
CA GLN A 28 3.61 -3.31 -5.43
C GLN A 28 4.46 -2.54 -6.45
N ASP A 29 5.39 -3.22 -7.13
CA ASP A 29 6.31 -2.60 -8.09
C ASP A 29 5.63 -2.26 -9.43
N HIS A 30 4.58 -3.01 -9.80
CA HIS A 30 3.93 -2.88 -11.11
C HIS A 30 2.55 -2.21 -11.09
N LEU A 31 1.93 -2.03 -9.92
CA LEU A 31 0.61 -1.42 -9.80
C LEU A 31 0.65 -0.16 -8.91
N ASP A 32 0.28 0.97 -9.50
CA ASP A 32 -0.19 2.12 -8.73
C ASP A 32 -1.63 1.85 -8.30
N PHE A 33 -1.92 1.88 -6.99
CA PHE A 33 -3.25 1.65 -6.44
C PHE A 33 -4.10 2.92 -6.32
N SER A 34 -3.54 4.10 -6.60
CA SER A 34 -4.21 5.40 -6.47
C SER A 34 -5.51 5.48 -7.30
N PHE A 35 -5.59 4.72 -8.41
CA PHE A 35 -6.79 4.66 -9.25
C PHE A 35 -8.04 4.18 -8.50
N ILE A 36 -7.88 3.40 -7.43
CA ILE A 36 -9.00 2.83 -6.67
C ILE A 36 -9.78 3.95 -5.98
N ASN A 37 -9.09 4.95 -5.42
CA ASN A 37 -9.76 6.07 -4.77
C ASN A 37 -10.59 6.86 -5.79
N ASN A 38 -10.04 7.07 -7.01
CA ASN A 38 -10.78 7.73 -8.09
C ASN A 38 -11.98 6.90 -8.56
N LEU A 39 -11.81 5.58 -8.71
CA LEU A 39 -12.85 4.66 -9.14
C LEU A 39 -14.03 4.61 -8.16
N LEU A 40 -13.72 4.61 -6.86
CA LEU A 40 -14.71 4.47 -5.79
C LEU A 40 -15.17 5.81 -5.20
N LYS A 41 -14.67 6.94 -5.69
CA LYS A 41 -14.97 8.28 -5.14
C LYS A 41 -16.46 8.57 -4.95
N ASN A 42 -17.30 8.06 -5.85
CA ASN A 42 -18.75 8.29 -5.83
C ASN A 42 -19.52 7.26 -4.98
N SER A 43 -18.86 6.20 -4.50
CA SER A 43 -19.49 5.18 -3.66
C SER A 43 -19.40 5.50 -2.15
N TYR A 44 -18.75 6.60 -1.78
CA TYR A 44 -18.66 7.06 -0.40
C TYR A 44 -18.70 8.59 -0.32
N SER A 45 -18.96 9.11 0.87
CA SER A 45 -18.93 10.55 1.14
C SER A 45 -17.55 10.94 1.67
N LEU A 46 -16.91 11.89 1.01
CA LEU A 46 -15.61 12.45 1.44
C LEU A 46 -15.73 13.35 2.67
N TYR A 47 -16.88 14.02 2.85
CA TYR A 47 -17.03 15.12 3.81
C TYR A 47 -18.02 14.83 4.93
N TYR A 48 -18.83 13.78 4.81
CA TYR A 48 -19.90 13.47 5.76
C TYR A 48 -19.86 12.00 6.15
N GLY A 49 -20.03 11.72 7.44
CA GLY A 49 -20.04 10.37 7.99
C GLY A 49 -18.91 10.14 8.98
N ARG A 50 -18.78 8.89 9.44
CA ARG A 50 -17.62 8.49 10.26
C ARG A 50 -16.38 8.45 9.37
N PRO A 51 -15.19 8.82 9.88
CA PRO A 51 -13.96 8.67 9.12
C PRO A 51 -13.80 7.20 8.70
N SER A 52 -13.94 6.94 7.41
CA SER A 52 -13.72 5.62 6.82
C SER A 52 -12.25 5.45 6.45
N LYS A 53 -11.78 4.21 6.36
CA LYS A 53 -10.47 3.94 5.76
C LYS A 53 -10.53 4.20 4.26
N GLU A 54 -9.41 4.66 3.71
CA GLU A 54 -9.26 4.90 2.28
C GLU A 54 -9.56 3.62 1.48
N PRO A 55 -10.33 3.70 0.39
CA PRO A 55 -10.66 2.54 -0.45
C PRO A 55 -9.42 1.77 -0.92
N GLU A 56 -8.36 2.49 -1.29
CA GLU A 56 -7.06 1.89 -1.63
C GLU A 56 -6.51 0.98 -0.51
N MET A 57 -6.55 1.45 0.75
CA MET A 57 -6.09 0.67 1.89
C MET A 57 -6.93 -0.60 2.07
N MET A 58 -8.25 -0.48 1.92
CA MET A 58 -9.15 -1.63 2.04
C MET A 58 -8.85 -2.69 0.97
N VAL A 59 -8.58 -2.28 -0.27
CA VAL A 59 -8.23 -3.22 -1.34
C VAL A 59 -6.86 -3.87 -1.10
N LYS A 60 -5.86 -3.12 -0.62
CA LYS A 60 -4.57 -3.71 -0.22
C LYS A 60 -4.72 -4.79 0.86
N LEU A 61 -5.62 -4.57 1.82
CA LEU A 61 -5.94 -5.59 2.84
C LEU A 61 -6.63 -6.81 2.24
N LEU A 62 -7.52 -6.64 1.27
CA LEU A 62 -8.17 -7.75 0.56
C LEU A 62 -7.17 -8.56 -0.27
N ILE A 63 -6.22 -7.89 -0.91
CA ILE A 63 -5.10 -8.54 -1.62
C ILE A 63 -4.27 -9.35 -0.64
N LEU A 64 -3.89 -8.76 0.50
CA LEU A 64 -3.13 -9.47 1.53
C LEU A 64 -3.87 -10.73 2.00
N LYS A 65 -5.17 -10.59 2.35
CA LYS A 65 -6.04 -11.71 2.74
C LYS A 65 -6.21 -12.77 1.64
N LYS A 66 -6.10 -12.38 0.37
CA LYS A 66 -6.22 -13.32 -0.75
C LYS A 66 -4.99 -14.21 -0.88
N PHE A 67 -3.81 -13.68 -0.52
CA PHE A 67 -2.54 -14.40 -0.63
C PHE A 67 -2.10 -15.06 0.69
N TYR A 68 -2.64 -14.64 1.85
CA TYR A 68 -2.29 -15.09 3.20
C TYR A 68 -3.52 -15.19 4.11
#